data_AF-A0A2N2ZXA6-F1
#
_entry.id   AF-A0A2N2ZXA6-F1
#
_cell.length_a   1.000
_cell.length_b   1.000
_cell.length_c   1.000
_cell.angle_alpha   90.00
_cell.angle_beta   90.00
_cell.angle_gamma   90.00
#
_symmetry.space_group_name_H-M   'P 1'
#
loop_
_entity.id
_entity.type
_entity.pdbx_description
1 polymer ?
#
loop_
_entity_poly.entity_id
_entity_poly.type
_entity_poly.pdbx_seq_one_letter_code
_entity_poly.pdbx_strand_id
1 'polypeptide(L)' 'MVSLVANDNCVVFTLRYIVDYKRRRTMKTELFTKILNTIEATNGEIKFASATFHLIEAPGIKVKINS' A
#
# COMPACT_ATOMS: atom_id res chain seq x y z
N MET A 1 -19.94 2.76 6.18
CA MET A 1 -19.52 4.10 5.71
C MET A 1 -18.17 3.98 5.04
N VAL A 2 -17.96 4.72 3.96
CA VAL A 2 -16.65 4.83 3.28
C VAL A 2 -16.25 6.29 3.27
N SER A 3 -14.98 6.58 3.55
CA SER A 3 -14.41 7.92 3.36
C SER A 3 -13.17 7.82 2.47
N LEU A 4 -12.93 8.87 1.68
CA LEU A 4 -11.81 8.97 0.75
C LEU A 4 -11.04 10.25 1.01
N VAL A 5 -9.71 10.15 0.99
CA VAL A 5 -8.78 11.27 1.01
C VAL A 5 -7.84 11.08 -0.17
N ALA A 6 -7.74 12.07 -1.06
CA ALA A 6 -6.82 12.05 -2.18
C ALA A 6 -5.80 13.18 -2.02
N ASN A 7 -4.52 12.89 -2.30
CA ASN A 7 -3.46 13.88 -2.42
C ASN A 7 -2.71 13.66 -3.75
N ASP A 8 -1.68 14.47 -4.00
CA ASP A 8 -0.94 14.49 -5.27
C ASP A 8 -0.22 13.15 -5.60
N ASN A 9 -0.05 12.27 -4.62
CA ASN A 9 0.67 11.00 -4.77
C ASN A 9 -0.24 9.77 -4.61
N CYS A 10 -1.28 9.82 -3.76
CA CYS A 10 -2.11 8.65 -3.50
C CYS A 10 -3.54 8.97 -3.08
N VAL A 11 -4.41 7.99 -3.32
CA VAL A 11 -5.80 7.96 -2.84
C VAL A 11 -5.91 6.96 -1.70
N VAL A 12 -6.43 7.40 -0.57
CA VAL A 12 -6.65 6.61 0.63
C VAL A 12 -8.15 6.40 0.85
N PHE A 13 -8.57 5.14 0.87
CA PHE A 13 -9.94 4.73 1.22
C PHE A 13 -9.99 4.18 2.65
N THR A 14 -10.93 4.67 3.45
CA THR A 14 -11.22 4.15 4.79
C THR A 14 -12.60 3.51 4.80
N LEU A 15 -12.67 2.23 5.17
CA LEU A 15 -13.90 1.44 5.23
C LEU A 15 -14.31 1.22 6.69
N ARG A 16 -15.55 1.59 7.03
CA ARG A 16 -16.17 1.30 8.33
C ARG A 16 -17.41 0.43 8.12
N TYR A 17 -17.40 -0.75 8.74
CA TYR A 17 -18.49 -1.73 8.70
C TYR A 17 -18.73 -2.30 10.09
N ILE A 18 -19.97 -2.72 10.36
CA ILE A 18 -20.37 -3.39 11.59
C ILE A 18 -20.27 -4.89 11.36
N VAL A 19 -19.70 -5.62 12.32
CA VAL A 19 -19.52 -7.07 12.25
C VAL A 19 -19.52 -7.63 13.67
N ASP A 20 -20.00 -8.86 13.83
CA ASP A 20 -19.90 -9.59 15.09
C ASP A 20 -18.46 -9.63 15.59
N TYR A 21 -18.28 -9.40 16.89
CA TYR A 21 -16.97 -9.32 17.53
C TYR A 21 -16.07 -10.53 17.19
N LYS A 22 -16.64 -11.74 17.21
CA LYS A 22 -15.96 -13.01 16.93
C LYS A 22 -15.53 -13.15 15.46
N ARG A 23 -16.19 -12.44 14.54
CA ARG A 23 -15.94 -12.52 13.09
C ARG A 23 -15.06 -11.40 12.57
N ARG A 24 -14.67 -10.43 13.40
CA ARG A 24 -13.88 -9.25 12.97
C ARG A 24 -12.65 -9.60 12.14
N ARG A 25 -11.86 -10.59 12.59
CA ARG A 25 -10.64 -11.00 11.87
C ARG A 25 -10.96 -11.66 10.53
N THR A 26 -11.87 -12.64 10.53
CA THR A 26 -12.28 -13.36 9.32
C THR A 26 -12.88 -12.43 8.28
N MET A 27 -13.78 -11.54 8.71
CA MET A 27 -14.42 -10.55 7.83
C MET A 27 -13.40 -9.57 7.24
N LYS A 28 -12.43 -9.12 8.05
CA LYS A 28 -11.33 -8.29 7.54
C LYS A 28 -10.53 -9.02 6.47
N THR A 29 -10.14 -10.28 6.72
CA THR A 29 -9.40 -11.07 5.74
C THR A 29 -10.20 -11.25 4.46
N GLU A 30 -11.46 -11.68 4.55
CA GLU A 30 -12.32 -11.90 3.38
C GLU A 30 -12.51 -10.62 2.56
N LEU A 31 -12.74 -9.48 3.22
CA LEU A 31 -12.89 -8.19 2.55
C LEU A 31 -11.62 -7.78 1.80
N PHE A 32 -10.46 -7.90 2.44
CA PHE A 32 -9.18 -7.56 1.80
C PHE A 32 -8.84 -8.51 0.65
N THR A 33 -9.12 -9.81 0.79
CA THR A 33 -8.94 -10.79 -0.29
C THR A 33 -9.86 -10.48 -1.47
N LYS A 34 -11.13 -10.11 -1.24
CA LYS A 34 -12.04 -9.72 -2.33
C LYS A 34 -11.55 -8.46 -3.05
N ILE A 35 -11.09 -7.45 -2.31
CA ILE A 35 -10.53 -6.23 -2.91
C ILE A 35 -9.30 -6.57 -3.76
N LEU A 36 -8.39 -7.40 -3.24
CA LEU A 36 -7.21 -7.86 -3.98
C LEU A 36 -7.60 -8.58 -5.27
N ASN A 37 -8.48 -9.58 -5.20
CA ASN A 37 -8.93 -10.34 -6.37
C ASN A 37 -9.62 -9.44 -7.40
N THR A 38 -10.39 -8.45 -6.94
CA THR A 38 -11.06 -7.49 -7.84
C THR A 38 -10.04 -6.61 -8.55
N ILE A 39 -8.98 -6.17 -7.85
CA ILE A 39 -7.89 -5.40 -8.46
C ILE A 39 -7.09 -6.27 -9.43
N GLU A 40 -6.76 -7.51 -9.09
CA GLU A 40 -6.09 -8.45 -10.00
C GLU A 40 -6.91 -8.69 -11.28
N ALA A 41 -8.23 -8.78 -11.16
CA ALA A 41 -9.15 -8.91 -12.30
C ALA A 41 -9.16 -7.68 -13.23
N THR A 42 -8.61 -6.52 -12.81
CA THR A 42 -8.42 -5.36 -13.70
C THR A 42 -7.23 -5.52 -14.65
N ASN A 43 -6.55 -6.68 -14.64
CA ASN A 43 -5.43 -7.00 -15.53
C ASN A 43 -4.31 -5.93 -15.53
N GLY A 44 -4.11 -5.27 -14.39
CA GLY A 44 -3.05 -4.28 -14.21
C GLY A 44 -3.40 -2.85 -14.60
N GLU A 45 -4.67 -2.54 -14.89
CA GLU A 45 -5.16 -1.16 -14.98
C GLU A 45 -5.07 -0.45 -13.62
N ILE A 46 -5.33 -1.20 -12.54
CA ILE A 46 -5.13 -0.75 -11.16
C ILE A 46 -4.01 -1.59 -10.55
N LYS A 47 -2.93 -0.95 -10.10
CA LYS A 47 -1.80 -1.61 -9.42
C LYS A 47 -1.61 -1.03 -8.03
N PHE A 48 -1.30 -1.88 -7.07
CA PHE A 48 -0.84 -1.40 -5.76
C PHE A 48 0.47 -0.65 -5.96
N ALA A 49 0.53 0.58 -5.46
CA ALA A 49 1.79 1.31 -5.39
C ALA A 49 2.76 0.50 -4.51
N SER A 50 3.86 0.00 -5.09
CA SER A 50 4.99 -0.43 -4.28
C SER A 50 5.62 0.84 -3.70
N ALA A 51 6.01 0.81 -2.42
CA ALA A 51 6.73 1.93 -1.83
C ALA A 51 7.96 2.20 -2.70
N THR A 52 8.06 3.41 -3.26
CA THR A 52 9.26 3.85 -3.98
C THR A 52 10.35 4.05 -2.93
N PHE A 53 11.09 2.97 -2.63
CA PHE A 53 12.32 3.08 -1.87
C PHE A 53 13.32 3.82 -2.76
N HIS A 54 13.44 5.14 -2.56
CA HIS A 54 14.59 5.88 -3.07
C HIS A 54 15.82 5.34 -2.32
N LEU A 55 16.53 4.39 -2.93
CA LEU A 55 17.90 4.09 -2.58
C LEU A 55 18.69 5.38 -2.87
N ILE A 56 18.81 6.22 -1.85
CA ILE A 56 19.74 7.35 -1.87
C ILE A 56 21.10 6.69 -2.05
N GLU A 57 21.72 6.87 -3.22
CA GLU A 57 23.06 6.40 -3.48
C GLU A 57 23.93 6.79 -2.29
N ALA A 58 24.56 5.81 -1.63
CA ALA A 58 25.45 6.08 -0.53
C ALA A 58 26.48 7.12 -1.00
N PRO A 59 26.71 8.23 -0.27
CA PRO A 59 27.60 9.27 -0.73
C PRO A 59 28.98 8.66 -0.99
N GLY A 60 29.50 8.85 -2.21
CA GLY A 60 30.75 8.25 -2.64
C GLY A 60 31.89 8.62 -1.69
N ILE A 61 32.45 7.61 -1.02
CA ILE A 61 33.60 7.79 -0.12
C ILE A 61 34.82 8.11 -0.97
N LYS A 62 35.24 9.38 -1.00
CA LYS A 62 36.52 9.79 -1.58
C LYS A 62 37.63 9.61 -0.55
N VAL A 63 38.32 8.47 -0.58
CA VAL A 63 39.55 8.26 0.19
C VAL A 63 40.69 8.98 -0.52
N LYS A 64 41.28 10.00 0.11
CA LYS A 64 42.59 10.54 -0.29
C LYS A 64 43.67 9.78 0.47
N ILE A 65 44.43 8.94 -0.23
CA ILE A 65 45.64 8.33 0.29
C ILE A 65 46.78 9.29 -0.05
N ASN A 66 47.35 9.92 0.97
CA ASN A 66 48.62 10.63 0.82
C ASN A 66 49.73 9.67 1.26
N SER A 67 50.67 9.41 0.36
CA SER A 67 51.96 8.78 0.66
C SER A 67 52.94 9.78 1.23
#